data_AF-A0A9D9L0Q6-F1
#
_entry.id   AF-A0A9D9L0Q6-F1
#
_cell.length_a   1.000
_cell.length_b   1.000
_cell.length_c   1.000
_cell.angle_alpha   90.00
_cell.angle_beta   90.00
_cell.angle_gamma   90.00
#
_symmetry.space_group_name_H-M   'P 1'
#
loop_
_entity.id
_entity.type
_entity.pdbx_description
1 polymer ?
#
loop_
_entity_poly.entity_id
_entity_poly.type
_entity_poly.pdbx_seq_one_letter_code
_entity_poly.pdbx_strand_id
1 'polypeptide(L)'
;MRKLLYVTVFCFALMLAGCAESGNSSEKELTTAQTAEVDILAESHVIPPREAFAEIPAEAEQAFDHVIKTIDKSYPKSDGGVRRYFGYTGEEIIDGAKCYVFTIYDSSEEAVSKVVTAAVSDDCVKVFGMDDDSGIYRLIEES
;
A
#
# COMPACT_ATOMS: atom_id res chain seq x y z
N MET A 1 3.02 -4.04 -37.86
CA MET A 1 4.26 -3.26 -38.08
C MET A 1 3.98 -1.81 -37.68
N ARG A 2 4.63 -1.35 -36.59
CA ARG A 2 4.67 0.07 -36.18
C ARG A 2 5.66 0.82 -37.07
N LYS A 3 5.38 2.12 -37.32
CA LYS A 3 6.26 3.26 -37.75
C LYS A 3 5.36 4.22 -38.57
N LEU A 4 5.32 5.55 -38.42
CA LEU A 4 6.25 6.59 -37.93
C LEU A 4 5.40 7.71 -37.27
N LEU A 5 5.70 8.23 -36.08
CA LEU A 5 6.74 9.22 -35.71
C LEU A 5 6.73 10.53 -36.53
N TYR A 6 6.00 11.50 -36.01
CA TYR A 6 6.10 12.97 -36.15
C TYR A 6 5.69 13.48 -34.73
N VAL A 7 6.21 14.53 -34.09
CA VAL A 7 6.96 15.69 -34.56
C VAL A 7 7.46 16.49 -33.34
N THR A 8 8.54 17.24 -33.57
CA THR A 8 8.99 18.48 -32.88
C THR A 8 9.39 18.47 -31.41
N VAL A 9 10.71 18.53 -31.24
CA VAL A 9 11.43 19.33 -30.24
C VAL A 9 10.87 20.76 -30.21
N PHE A 10 10.46 21.23 -29.03
CA PHE A 10 10.35 22.66 -28.74
C PHE A 10 10.94 22.92 -27.36
N CYS A 11 12.13 23.55 -27.35
CA CYS A 11 12.76 24.08 -26.15
C CYS A 11 11.95 25.26 -25.62
N PHE A 12 11.62 25.26 -24.34
CA PHE A 12 11.47 26.50 -23.57
C PHE A 12 12.33 26.40 -22.32
N ALA A 13 13.50 27.03 -22.39
CA ALA A 13 14.20 27.52 -21.22
C ALA A 13 13.47 28.79 -20.75
N LEU A 14 13.08 28.84 -19.49
CA LEU A 14 12.75 30.09 -18.81
C LEU A 14 13.51 30.15 -17.48
N MET A 15 14.04 31.34 -17.25
CA MET A 15 15.20 31.65 -16.44
C MET A 15 14.89 31.83 -14.95
N LEU A 16 15.97 31.72 -14.20
CA LEU A 16 16.20 32.24 -12.86
C LEU A 16 15.81 33.73 -12.73
N ALA A 17 15.21 34.09 -11.59
CA ALA A 17 15.60 35.19 -10.68
C ALA A 17 14.39 35.74 -9.90
N GLY A 18 14.51 35.81 -8.57
CA GLY A 18 13.52 36.46 -7.73
C GLY A 18 13.88 36.43 -6.24
N CYS A 19 14.97 37.10 -5.86
CA CYS A 19 15.18 37.58 -4.48
C CYS A 19 14.86 39.08 -4.43
N ALA A 20 14.04 39.50 -3.47
CA ALA A 20 13.96 40.88 -3.00
C ALA A 20 13.56 40.91 -1.50
N GLU A 21 14.45 41.50 -0.71
CA GLU A 21 14.44 41.92 0.72
C GLU A 21 13.21 42.79 1.10
N SER A 22 12.77 43.02 2.35
CA SER A 22 13.36 43.16 3.71
C SER A 22 12.18 43.28 4.71
N GLY A 23 12.24 43.03 6.04
CA GLY A 23 13.36 42.75 6.92
C GLY A 23 12.97 42.62 8.41
N ASN A 24 14.03 42.80 9.21
CA ASN A 24 14.20 42.91 10.67
C ASN A 24 14.54 41.65 11.49
N SER A 25 15.68 41.80 12.15
CA SER A 25 16.56 40.88 12.85
C SER A 25 15.95 40.14 14.04
N SER A 26 16.29 38.86 14.16
CA SER A 26 16.75 38.33 15.45
C SER A 26 17.68 37.15 15.19
N GLU A 27 18.90 37.30 15.68
CA GLU A 27 20.02 36.39 15.54
C GLU A 27 19.79 35.18 16.44
N LYS A 28 19.78 33.97 15.87
CA LYS A 28 20.26 32.78 16.57
C LYS A 28 20.74 31.73 15.58
N GLU A 29 22.03 31.78 15.28
CA GLU A 29 22.76 30.59 14.85
C GLU A 29 22.64 29.52 15.93
N LEU A 30 22.18 28.32 15.57
CA LEU A 30 23.05 27.15 15.50
C LEU A 30 22.28 25.97 14.89
N THR A 31 22.77 25.52 13.74
CA THR A 31 23.06 24.11 13.44
C THR A 31 22.06 23.05 13.93
N THR A 32 21.19 22.63 13.02
CA THR A 32 21.15 21.26 12.47
C THR A 32 19.91 21.17 11.58
N ALA A 33 20.09 21.43 10.29
CA ALA A 33 19.15 20.93 9.30
C ALA A 33 19.39 19.42 9.21
N GLN A 34 18.65 18.65 10.01
CA GLN A 34 18.38 17.27 9.65
C GLN A 34 17.47 17.33 8.42
N THR A 35 18.09 17.30 7.25
CA THR A 35 17.51 16.62 6.10
C THR A 35 17.14 15.24 6.61
N ALA A 36 15.89 15.05 7.03
CA ALA A 36 15.29 13.74 6.99
C ALA A 36 15.22 13.43 5.50
N GLU A 37 16.27 12.79 4.99
CA GLU A 37 16.11 11.84 3.91
C GLU A 37 14.94 10.97 4.34
N VAL A 38 13.78 11.23 3.73
CA VAL A 38 12.68 10.27 3.74
C VAL A 38 13.29 9.07 3.06
N ASP A 39 13.73 8.13 3.89
CA ASP A 39 14.25 6.84 3.50
C ASP A 39 13.11 6.13 2.75
N ILE A 40 13.15 6.28 1.43
CA ILE A 40 12.23 5.61 0.52
C ILE A 40 12.76 4.19 0.45
N LEU A 41 11.95 3.24 0.92
CA LEU A 41 12.20 1.79 1.08
C LEU A 41 12.84 1.34 2.41
N ALA A 42 12.10 1.51 3.50
CA ALA A 42 12.07 0.47 4.53
C ALA A 42 10.69 -0.20 4.48
N GLU A 43 10.60 -1.37 3.83
CA GLU A 43 9.58 -2.35 4.21
C GLU A 43 9.69 -2.53 5.72
N SER A 44 8.74 -1.98 6.48
CA SER A 44 8.70 -2.12 7.92
C SER A 44 8.79 -3.60 8.26
N HIS A 45 9.90 -4.04 8.85
CA HIS A 45 10.09 -5.41 9.38
C HIS A 45 9.20 -5.69 10.60
N VAL A 46 8.13 -4.93 10.77
CA VAL A 46 7.26 -4.95 11.92
C VAL A 46 5.82 -4.85 11.44
N ILE A 47 4.99 -5.79 11.90
CA ILE A 47 3.54 -5.74 11.70
C ILE A 47 3.02 -4.51 12.45
N PRO A 48 2.20 -3.65 11.82
CA PRO A 48 1.58 -2.53 12.51
C PRO A 48 0.88 -2.97 13.81
N PRO A 49 0.86 -2.14 14.86
CA PRO A 49 0.19 -2.47 16.10
C PRO A 49 -1.33 -2.60 15.88
N ARG A 50 -2.05 -3.32 16.77
CA ARG A 50 -3.48 -3.62 16.60
C ARG A 50 -4.32 -2.37 16.34
N GLU A 51 -3.97 -1.25 16.95
CA GLU A 51 -4.66 0.04 16.88
C GLU A 51 -4.59 0.67 15.48
N ALA A 52 -3.68 0.21 14.61
CA ALA A 52 -3.62 0.62 13.21
C ALA A 52 -4.69 -0.06 12.34
N PHE A 53 -5.37 -1.10 12.87
CA PHE A 53 -6.40 -1.84 12.17
C PHE A 53 -7.78 -1.54 12.77
N ALA A 54 -8.79 -1.50 11.90
CA ALA A 54 -10.17 -1.39 12.32
C ALA A 54 -10.66 -2.72 12.92
N GLU A 55 -11.70 -2.65 13.75
CA GLU A 55 -12.40 -3.85 14.18
C GLU A 55 -13.25 -4.38 13.02
N ILE A 56 -13.22 -5.71 12.85
CA ILE A 56 -14.00 -6.37 11.80
C ILE A 56 -15.48 -6.24 12.18
N PRO A 57 -16.32 -5.61 11.34
CA PRO A 57 -17.75 -5.53 11.60
C PRO A 57 -18.41 -6.91 11.37
N ALA A 58 -19.55 -7.15 12.02
CA ALA A 58 -20.21 -8.47 12.01
C ALA A 58 -20.55 -8.95 10.59
N GLU A 59 -20.95 -8.04 9.71
CA GLU A 59 -21.24 -8.30 8.30
C GLU A 59 -20.01 -8.72 7.47
N ALA A 60 -18.80 -8.45 7.94
CA ALA A 60 -17.55 -8.80 7.28
C ALA A 60 -16.95 -10.13 7.78
N GLU A 61 -17.52 -10.78 8.79
CA GLU A 61 -16.99 -12.04 9.34
C GLU A 61 -16.93 -13.14 8.28
N GLN A 62 -17.98 -13.25 7.45
CA GLN A 62 -17.98 -14.22 6.35
C GLN A 62 -16.92 -13.91 5.29
N ALA A 63 -16.76 -12.63 4.95
CA ALA A 63 -15.73 -12.18 4.02
C ALA A 63 -14.33 -12.44 4.57
N PHE A 64 -14.14 -12.33 5.89
CA PHE A 64 -12.89 -12.66 6.56
C PHE A 64 -12.56 -14.16 6.47
N ASP A 65 -13.53 -15.03 6.75
CA ASP A 65 -13.35 -16.48 6.56
C ASP A 65 -13.02 -16.84 5.12
N HIS A 66 -13.63 -16.13 4.17
CA HIS A 66 -13.37 -16.32 2.75
C HIS A 66 -11.96 -15.87 2.36
N VAL A 67 -11.54 -14.67 2.80
CA VAL A 67 -10.20 -14.14 2.50
C VAL A 67 -9.10 -15.04 3.04
N ILE A 68 -9.26 -15.61 4.24
CA ILE A 68 -8.27 -16.54 4.81
C ILE A 68 -8.04 -17.72 3.86
N LYS A 69 -9.13 -18.35 3.40
CA LYS A 69 -9.06 -19.53 2.52
C LYS A 69 -8.43 -19.20 1.18
N THR A 70 -8.86 -18.10 0.56
CA THR A 70 -8.34 -17.70 -0.76
C THR A 70 -6.87 -17.29 -0.68
N ILE A 71 -6.46 -16.57 0.37
CA ILE A 71 -5.07 -16.15 0.53
C ILE A 71 -4.16 -17.33 0.86
N ASP A 72 -4.57 -18.28 1.68
CA ASP A 72 -3.77 -19.48 1.95
C ASP A 72 -3.58 -20.35 0.69
N LYS A 73 -4.55 -20.34 -0.23
CA LYS A 73 -4.46 -21.03 -1.53
C LYS A 73 -3.57 -20.28 -2.52
N SER A 74 -3.74 -18.97 -2.66
CA SER A 74 -3.07 -18.16 -3.69
C SER A 74 -1.67 -17.71 -3.30
N TYR A 75 -1.42 -17.57 -1.99
CA TYR A 75 -0.14 -17.16 -1.40
C TYR A 75 0.26 -18.18 -0.32
N PRO A 76 0.63 -19.42 -0.72
CA PRO A 76 0.98 -20.46 0.25
C PRO A 76 2.20 -20.04 1.07
N LYS A 77 2.19 -20.34 2.36
CA LYS A 77 3.33 -20.10 3.26
C LYS A 77 4.54 -20.89 2.82
N SER A 78 5.71 -20.28 2.89
CA SER A 78 6.98 -20.90 2.46
C SER A 78 7.42 -22.05 3.35
N ASP A 79 7.04 -22.03 4.63
CA ASP A 79 7.36 -23.07 5.61
C ASP A 79 6.30 -23.17 6.72
N GLY A 80 6.44 -24.18 7.60
CA GLY A 80 5.53 -24.43 8.72
C GLY A 80 5.77 -23.56 9.97
N GLY A 81 6.85 -22.77 10.01
CA GLY A 81 7.16 -21.83 11.09
C GLY A 81 6.53 -20.44 10.90
N VAL A 82 6.05 -20.13 9.70
CA VAL A 82 5.42 -18.85 9.38
C VAL A 82 4.03 -18.69 10.01
N ARG A 83 3.88 -17.62 10.78
CA ARG A 83 2.59 -17.13 11.28
C ARG A 83 2.03 -16.08 10.32
N ARG A 84 0.75 -16.19 9.99
CA ARG A 84 0.05 -15.23 9.14
C ARG A 84 -0.92 -14.40 9.96
N TYR A 85 -0.91 -13.11 9.70
CA TYR A 85 -1.71 -12.11 10.39
C TYR A 85 -2.56 -11.37 9.37
N PHE A 86 -3.78 -11.07 9.76
CA PHE A 86 -4.74 -10.36 8.92
C PHE A 86 -5.21 -9.13 9.69
N GLY A 87 -5.01 -7.96 9.11
CA GLY A 87 -5.46 -6.70 9.67
C GLY A 87 -6.54 -6.08 8.80
N TYR A 88 -7.73 -5.90 9.34
CA TYR A 88 -8.82 -5.23 8.62
C TYR A 88 -8.57 -3.73 8.55
N THR A 89 -8.65 -3.14 7.36
CA THR A 89 -8.35 -1.72 7.11
C THR A 89 -9.58 -0.89 6.78
N GLY A 90 -10.73 -1.52 6.52
CA GLY A 90 -11.97 -0.84 6.21
C GLY A 90 -12.63 -1.34 4.94
N GLU A 91 -13.43 -0.47 4.33
CA GLU A 91 -14.26 -0.77 3.17
C GLU A 91 -13.85 0.08 1.97
N GLU A 92 -13.89 -0.50 0.78
CA GLU A 92 -13.62 0.20 -0.48
C GLU A 92 -14.59 -0.25 -1.58
N ILE A 93 -14.77 0.58 -2.62
CA ILE A 93 -15.51 0.19 -3.82
C ILE A 93 -14.52 -0.28 -4.87
N ILE A 94 -14.57 -1.57 -5.21
CA ILE A 94 -13.67 -2.20 -6.19
C ILE A 94 -14.54 -2.90 -7.23
N ASP A 95 -14.30 -2.62 -8.51
CA ASP A 95 -15.10 -3.15 -9.62
C ASP A 95 -16.63 -2.93 -9.45
N GLY A 96 -17.01 -1.80 -8.85
CA GLY A 96 -18.40 -1.44 -8.60
C GLY A 96 -19.08 -2.19 -7.43
N ALA A 97 -18.38 -3.07 -6.73
CA ALA A 97 -18.88 -3.78 -5.56
C ALA A 97 -18.29 -3.20 -4.26
N LYS A 98 -19.07 -3.20 -3.17
CA LYS A 98 -18.56 -2.94 -1.83
C LYS A 98 -17.64 -4.10 -1.44
N CYS A 99 -16.44 -3.79 -1.00
CA CYS A 99 -15.45 -4.77 -0.60
C CYS A 99 -14.88 -4.47 0.79
N TYR A 100 -14.62 -5.53 1.57
CA TYR A 100 -13.90 -5.48 2.84
C TYR A 100 -12.42 -5.70 2.60
N VAL A 101 -11.57 -4.79 3.09
CA VAL A 101 -10.13 -4.76 2.81
C VAL A 101 -9.33 -5.25 4.00
N PHE A 102 -8.39 -6.15 3.74
CA PHE A 102 -7.49 -6.75 4.71
C PHE A 102 -6.05 -6.62 4.23
N THR A 103 -5.15 -6.22 5.12
CA THR A 103 -3.71 -6.31 4.87
C THR A 103 -3.14 -7.54 5.57
N ILE A 104 -2.44 -8.37 4.81
CA ILE A 104 -1.92 -9.66 5.25
C ILE A 104 -0.42 -9.58 5.41
N TYR A 105 0.07 -10.10 6.53
CA TYR A 105 1.49 -10.19 6.85
C TYR A 105 1.86 -11.62 7.22
N ASP A 106 3.06 -12.03 6.83
CA ASP A 106 3.71 -13.22 7.33
C ASP A 106 4.85 -12.83 8.26
N SER A 107 5.02 -13.60 9.33
CA SER A 107 6.13 -13.45 10.28
C SER A 107 6.75 -14.80 10.56
N SER A 108 8.06 -14.87 10.38
CA SER A 108 8.93 -15.96 10.82
C SER A 108 9.84 -15.47 11.94
N GLU A 109 10.74 -16.34 12.44
CA GLU A 109 11.78 -15.94 13.39
C GLU A 109 12.77 -14.92 12.81
N GLU A 110 12.94 -14.93 11.48
CA GLU A 110 13.95 -14.12 10.79
C GLU A 110 13.41 -12.79 10.27
N ALA A 111 12.14 -12.74 9.86
CA ALA A 111 11.58 -11.59 9.18
C ALA A 111 10.06 -11.47 9.31
N VAL A 112 9.57 -10.25 9.07
CA VAL A 112 8.17 -9.95 8.78
C VAL A 112 8.10 -9.43 7.35
N SER A 113 7.14 -9.92 6.57
CA SER A 113 6.86 -9.42 5.22
C SER A 113 5.37 -9.18 5.03
N LYS A 114 5.03 -8.16 4.24
CA LYS A 114 3.68 -8.01 3.72
C LYS A 114 3.46 -9.05 2.64
N VAL A 115 2.34 -9.77 2.71
CA VAL A 115 1.96 -10.78 1.71
C VAL A 115 1.19 -10.12 0.58
N VAL A 116 0.09 -9.44 0.93
CA VAL A 116 -0.81 -8.75 -0.02
C VAL A 116 -1.79 -7.89 0.78
N THR A 117 -2.31 -6.82 0.16
CA THR A 117 -3.58 -6.21 0.59
C THR A 117 -4.69 -6.83 -0.24
N ALA A 118 -5.57 -7.60 0.41
CA ALA A 118 -6.67 -8.29 -0.24
C ALA A 118 -7.99 -7.59 0.03
N ALA A 119 -8.89 -7.62 -0.94
CA ALA A 119 -10.25 -7.15 -0.77
C ALA A 119 -11.24 -8.23 -1.18
N VAL A 120 -12.32 -8.41 -0.42
CA VAL A 120 -13.37 -9.39 -0.70
C VAL A 120 -14.68 -8.66 -0.85
N SER A 121 -15.42 -8.93 -1.94
CA SER A 121 -16.74 -8.35 -2.13
C SER A 121 -17.70 -8.75 -1.01
N ASP A 122 -18.69 -7.91 -0.72
CA ASP A 122 -19.65 -8.12 0.36
C ASP A 122 -20.50 -9.39 0.19
N ASP A 123 -20.74 -9.80 -1.06
CA ASP A 123 -21.35 -11.09 -1.43
C ASP A 123 -20.39 -12.29 -1.36
N CYS A 124 -19.11 -12.06 -1.03
CA CYS A 124 -18.03 -13.05 -0.99
C CYS A 124 -17.80 -13.80 -2.31
N VAL A 125 -18.20 -13.23 -3.45
CA VAL A 125 -18.03 -13.86 -4.78
C VAL A 125 -16.65 -13.58 -5.34
N LYS A 126 -16.11 -12.36 -5.14
CA LYS A 126 -14.86 -11.91 -5.73
C LYS A 126 -13.83 -11.62 -4.64
N VAL A 127 -12.60 -12.07 -4.88
CA VAL A 127 -11.42 -11.71 -4.08
C VAL A 127 -10.40 -11.03 -4.98
N PHE A 128 -9.94 -9.87 -4.55
CA PHE A 128 -8.94 -9.06 -5.22
C PHE A 128 -7.67 -8.97 -4.40
N GLY A 129 -6.53 -8.84 -5.07
CA GLY A 129 -5.24 -8.51 -4.47
C GLY A 129 -4.70 -7.22 -5.05
N MET A 130 -4.24 -6.33 -4.18
CA MET A 130 -3.60 -5.09 -4.58
C MET A 130 -2.15 -5.37 -4.98
N ASP A 131 -1.79 -4.88 -6.17
CA ASP A 131 -0.40 -4.80 -6.62
C ASP A 131 0.25 -3.58 -5.96
N ASP A 132 1.25 -3.79 -5.09
CA ASP A 132 1.82 -2.72 -4.26
C ASP A 132 2.55 -1.63 -5.07
N ASP A 133 3.05 -1.96 -6.25
CA ASP A 133 3.73 -0.99 -7.14
C ASP A 133 2.74 -0.03 -7.80
N SER A 134 1.58 -0.54 -8.23
CA SER A 134 0.57 0.24 -8.95
C SER A 134 -0.58 0.74 -8.07
N GLY A 135 -0.77 0.14 -6.89
CA GLY A 135 -1.95 0.36 -6.05
C GLY A 135 -3.26 -0.14 -6.68
N ILE A 136 -3.18 -0.98 -7.71
CA ILE A 136 -4.34 -1.46 -8.45
C ILE A 136 -4.74 -2.86 -7.96
N TYR A 137 -6.02 -3.01 -7.64
CA TYR A 137 -6.61 -4.32 -7.34
C TYR A 137 -6.77 -5.18 -8.59
N ARG A 138 -6.37 -6.44 -8.49
CA ARG A 138 -6.54 -7.47 -9.53
C ARG A 138 -7.32 -8.64 -8.96
N LEU A 139 -8.22 -9.19 -9.78
CA LEU A 139 -9.00 -10.36 -9.41
C LEU A 139 -8.07 -11.58 -9.19
N ILE A 140 -8.16 -12.18 -8.00
CA ILE A 140 -7.46 -13.41 -7.62
C ILE A 140 -8.41 -14.61 -7.73
N GLU A 141 -9.64 -14.46 -7.27
CA GLU A 141 -10.64 -15.54 -7.25
C GLU A 141 -12.05 -14.99 -7.52
N GLU A 142 -12.85 -15.78 -8.23
CA GLU A 142 -14.28 -15.55 -8.47
C GLU A 142 -15.00 -16.90 -8.37
N SER A 143 -16.07 -16.97 -7.56
CA SER A 143 -16.83 -18.20 -7.27
C SER A 143 -18.11 -18.33 -8.10
#